data_AF-A0AA96TU13-F1
#
_entry.id   AF-A0AA96TU13-F1
#
_cell.length_a   1.000
_cell.length_b   1.000
_cell.length_c   1.000
_cell.angle_alpha   90.00
_cell.angle_beta   90.00
_cell.angle_gamma   90.00
#
_symmetry.space_group_name_H-M   'P 1'
#
loop_
_entity.id
_entity.type
_entity.pdbx_description
1 polymer ?
#
loop_
_entity_poly.entity_id
_entity_poly.type
_entity_poly.pdbx_seq_one_letter_code
_entity_poly.pdbx_strand_id
1 'polypeptide(L)'
;MEASLFALVSVDDELAVFAYGMEIADGDKTDVVIYRRDPESRKTMFGLHESVARAVRFCSRHAQVKVLWLEDELDQRAEPA
;
A
#
# COMPACT_ATOMS: atom_id res chain seq x y z
N MET A 1 18.55 -1.92 5.73
CA MET A 1 17.10 -2.17 5.84
C MET A 1 16.39 -0.84 5.76
N GLU A 2 15.59 -0.66 4.73
CA GLU A 2 14.75 0.52 4.48
C GLU A 2 13.28 0.09 4.40
N ALA A 3 12.38 0.96 4.82
CA ALA A 3 10.95 0.67 4.83
C ALA A 3 10.15 1.86 4.31
N SER A 4 9.44 1.66 3.20
CA SER A 4 8.63 2.68 2.54
C SER A 4 7.14 2.34 2.65
N LEU A 5 6.36 3.33 3.07
CA LEU A 5 4.92 3.18 3.28
C LEU A 5 4.14 3.58 2.02
N PHE A 6 3.11 2.81 1.71
CA PHE A 6 2.19 3.13 0.63
C PHE A 6 0.74 2.78 0.99
N ALA A 7 -0.19 3.34 0.24
CA ALA A 7 -1.58 2.93 0.19
C ALA A 7 -1.89 2.28 -1.16
N LEU A 8 -2.74 1.27 -1.15
CA LEU A 8 -3.46 0.81 -2.33
C LEU A 8 -4.80 1.54 -2.34
N VAL A 9 -4.99 2.40 -3.33
CA VAL A 9 -6.19 3.25 -3.47
C VAL A 9 -6.97 2.85 -4.70
N SER A 10 -8.28 3.17 -4.74
CA SER A 10 -9.09 2.97 -5.94
C SER A 10 -8.50 3.73 -7.12
N VAL A 11 -8.61 3.16 -8.32
CA VAL A 11 -8.21 3.86 -9.55
C VAL A 11 -9.15 5.04 -9.85
N ASP A 12 -10.42 4.93 -9.44
CA ASP A 12 -11.46 5.95 -9.69
C ASP A 12 -11.48 7.07 -8.64
N ASP A 13 -10.98 6.81 -7.43
CA ASP A 13 -10.93 7.75 -6.30
C ASP A 13 -9.71 7.46 -5.41
N GLU A 14 -8.71 8.33 -5.47
CA GLU A 14 -7.47 8.17 -4.71
C GLU A 14 -7.65 8.34 -3.19
N LEU A 15 -8.77 8.93 -2.75
CA LEU A 15 -9.10 9.04 -1.33
C LEU A 15 -9.70 7.73 -0.79
N ALA A 16 -10.18 6.86 -1.68
CA ALA A 16 -10.74 5.56 -1.32
C ALA A 16 -9.61 4.53 -1.13
N VAL A 17 -9.06 4.49 0.09
CA VAL A 17 -8.02 3.51 0.47
C VAL A 17 -8.63 2.11 0.56
N PHE A 18 -8.12 1.20 -0.27
CA PHE A 18 -8.44 -0.22 -0.24
C PHE A 18 -7.61 -0.96 0.82
N ALA A 19 -6.31 -0.71 0.87
CA ALA A 19 -5.38 -1.32 1.84
C ALA A 19 -4.17 -0.42 2.10
N TYR A 20 -3.49 -0.62 3.22
CA TYR A 20 -2.18 -0.02 3.49
C TYR A 20 -1.09 -1.06 3.24
N GLY A 21 0.09 -0.59 2.86
CA GLY A 21 1.24 -1.45 2.59
C GLY A 21 2.55 -0.85 3.07
N MET A 22 3.52 -1.73 3.26
CA MET A 22 4.90 -1.38 3.57
C MET A 22 5.82 -2.26 2.73
N GLU A 23 6.68 -1.63 1.94
CA GLU A 23 7.79 -2.29 1.27
C GLU A 23 9.02 -2.24 2.17
N ILE A 24 9.67 -3.37 2.39
CA ILE A 24 10.86 -3.52 3.21
C ILE A 24 11.98 -4.02 2.31
N ALA A 25 13.00 -3.19 2.10
CA ALA A 25 14.19 -3.55 1.33
C ALA A 25 15.34 -3.91 2.28
N ASP A 26 15.92 -5.10 2.11
CA ASP A 26 17.08 -5.59 2.87
C ASP A 26 18.09 -6.30 1.95
N GLY A 27 19.10 -5.55 1.51
CA GLY A 27 20.04 -6.01 0.49
C GLY A 27 19.33 -6.29 -0.83
N ASP A 28 19.49 -7.50 -1.38
CA ASP A 28 18.81 -7.94 -2.61
C ASP A 28 17.40 -8.51 -2.37
N LYS A 29 16.88 -8.42 -1.15
CA LYS A 29 15.56 -8.93 -0.79
C LYS A 29 14.57 -7.79 -0.61
N THR A 30 13.36 -8.01 -1.11
CA THR A 30 12.22 -7.13 -0.91
C THR A 30 11.05 -7.95 -0.37
N ASP A 31 10.54 -7.53 0.78
CA ASP A 31 9.32 -8.05 1.36
C ASP A 31 8.26 -6.94 1.37
N VAL A 32 7.02 -7.29 1.04
CA VAL A 32 5.90 -6.36 1.04
C VAL A 32 4.80 -6.89 1.92
N VAL A 33 4.46 -6.12 2.94
CA VAL A 33 3.35 -6.42 3.83
C VAL A 33 2.15 -5.58 3.42
N ILE A 34 0.99 -6.21 3.26
CA ILE A 34 -0.29 -5.54 3.06
C ILE A 34 -1.16 -5.75 4.28
N TYR A 35 -1.83 -4.69 4.71
CA TYR A 35 -2.85 -4.70 5.75
C TYR A 35 -4.15 -4.11 5.21
N ARG A 36 -5.25 -4.83 5.38
CA ARG A 36 -6.61 -4.34 5.09
C ARG A 36 -7.54 -4.68 6.22
N ARG A 37 -8.35 -3.70 6.65
CA ARG A 37 -9.53 -3.94 7.48
C ARG A 37 -10.76 -3.80 6.60
N ASP A 38 -11.46 -4.90 6.38
CA ASP A 38 -12.67 -4.90 5.59
C ASP A 38 -13.77 -4.12 6.34
N PRO A 39 -14.34 -3.06 5.75
CA PRO A 39 -15.26 -2.17 6.46
C PRO A 39 -16.60 -2.84 6.79
N GLU A 40 -17.05 -3.79 5.96
CA GLU A 40 -18.34 -4.46 6.11
C GLU A 40 -18.26 -5.59 7.14
N SER A 41 -17.33 -6.50 6.95
CA SER A 41 -17.17 -7.70 7.79
C SER A 41 -16.34 -7.45 9.05
N ARG A 42 -15.67 -6.29 9.14
CA ARG A 42 -14.68 -5.92 10.18
C ARG A 42 -13.50 -6.88 10.30
N LYS A 43 -13.36 -7.81 9.36
CA LYS A 43 -12.26 -8.78 9.33
C LYS A 43 -10.97 -8.08 8.95
N THR A 44 -9.89 -8.52 9.59
CA THR A 44 -8.54 -8.09 9.25
C THR A 44 -7.94 -9.10 8.27
N MET A 45 -7.32 -8.59 7.22
CA MET A 45 -6.54 -9.36 6.27
C MET A 45 -5.11 -8.83 6.26
N PHE A 46 -4.15 -9.75 6.29
CA PHE A 46 -2.73 -9.48 6.14
C PHE A 46 -2.17 -10.35 5.01
N GLY A 47 -1.24 -9.80 4.24
CA GLY A 47 -0.57 -10.51 3.15
C GLY A 47 0.92 -10.19 3.14
N LEU A 48 1.74 -11.19 2.84
CA LEU A 48 3.18 -11.04 2.60
C LEU A 48 3.47 -11.38 1.14
N HIS A 49 4.21 -10.52 0.46
CA HIS A 49 4.52 -10.62 -0.96
C HIS A 49 5.98 -10.31 -1.22
N GLU A 50 6.55 -10.85 -2.30
CA GLU A 50 7.95 -10.61 -2.69
C GLU A 50 8.17 -9.27 -3.42
N SER A 51 7.10 -8.52 -3.70
CA SER A 51 7.16 -7.21 -4.38
C SER A 51 5.82 -6.48 -4.32
N VAL A 52 5.86 -5.15 -4.50
CA VAL A 52 4.65 -4.31 -4.57
C VAL A 52 3.79 -4.72 -5.76
N ALA A 53 4.39 -5.03 -6.91
CA ALA A 53 3.66 -5.48 -8.10
C ALA A 53 2.84 -6.76 -7.84
N ARG A 54 3.40 -7.71 -7.07
CA ARG A 54 2.69 -8.95 -6.71
C ARG A 54 1.56 -8.68 -5.72
N ALA A 55 1.76 -7.78 -4.76
CA ALA A 55 0.72 -7.32 -3.84
C ALA A 55 -0.44 -6.64 -4.60
N VAL A 56 -0.14 -5.71 -5.50
CA VAL A 56 -1.14 -5.04 -6.37
C VAL A 56 -1.92 -6.07 -7.18
N ARG A 57 -1.25 -7.02 -7.82
CA ARG A 57 -1.92 -8.09 -8.59
C ARG A 57 -2.84 -8.93 -7.72
N PHE A 58 -2.45 -9.22 -6.48
CA PHE A 58 -3.28 -9.95 -5.53
C PHE A 58 -4.54 -9.15 -5.15
N CYS A 59 -4.38 -7.89 -4.76
CA CYS A 59 -5.50 -7.00 -4.41
C CYS A 59 -6.42 -6.68 -5.62
N SER A 60 -5.84 -6.62 -6.83
CA SER A 60 -6.56 -6.40 -8.09
C SER A 60 -7.58 -7.48 -8.43
N ARG A 61 -7.52 -8.64 -7.75
CA ARG A 61 -8.56 -9.68 -7.85
C ARG A 61 -9.87 -9.29 -7.19
N HIS A 62 -9.85 -8.28 -6.31
CA HIS A 62 -11.00 -7.84 -5.51
C HIS A 62 -11.46 -6.42 -5.87
N ALA A 63 -10.54 -5.53 -6.20
CA ALA A 63 -10.84 -4.15 -6.59
C ALA A 63 -9.76 -3.61 -7.52
N GLN A 64 -10.10 -2.74 -8.47
CA GLN A 64 -9.09 -2.05 -9.27
C GLN A 64 -8.35 -1.04 -8.39
N VAL A 65 -7.05 -1.27 -8.18
CA VAL A 65 -6.23 -0.47 -7.27
C VAL A 65 -4.93 -0.01 -7.92
N LYS A 66 -4.41 1.10 -7.43
CA LYS A 66 -3.06 1.60 -7.72
C LYS A 66 -2.30 1.94 -6.44
N VAL A 67 -0.98 2.06 -6.57
CA VAL A 67 -0.08 2.40 -5.46
C VAL A 67 0.00 3.92 -5.33
N LEU A 68 -0.15 4.42 -4.11
CA LEU A 68 0.14 5.79 -3.70
C LEU A 68 1.19 5.74 -2.59
N TRP A 69 2.40 6.25 -2.84
CA TRP A 69 3.47 6.29 -1.84
C TRP A 69 3.21 7.42 -0.85
N LEU A 70 3.34 7.14 0.45
CA LEU A 70 2.98 8.09 1.51
C LEU A 70 4.13 9.05 1.86
N GLU A 71 5.38 8.68 1.54
CA GLU A 71 6.55 9.53 1.79
C GLU A 71 6.54 10.77 0.86
N ASP A 72 6.13 10.61 -0.40
CA ASP A 72 5.98 11.71 -1.36
C ASP A 72 4.91 12.75 -0.95
N GLU A 73 3.93 12.36 -0.13
CA GLU A 73 2.83 13.22 0.33
C GLU A 73 3.15 13.96 1.66
N LEU A 74 4.02 13.39 2.49
CA LEU A 74 4.40 14.01 3.77
C LEU A 74 5.37 15.18 3.56
N ASP A 75 6.29 15.06 2.60
CA ASP A 75 7.22 16.14 2.27
C ASP A 75 6.50 17.34 1.62
N GLN A 76 5.48 17.10 0.78
CA GLN A 76 4.67 18.16 0.17
C GLN A 76 3.81 18.95 1.16
N ARG A 77 3.51 18.41 2.34
CA ARG A 77 2.80 19.11 3.42
C ARG A 77 3.72 19.86 4.39
N ALA A 78 5.02 19.60 4.33
CA ALA A 78 6.01 20.16 5.24
C ALA A 78 6.63 21.48 4.75
N GLU A 79 6.42 21.87 3.49
CA GLU A 79 6.81 23.19 2.98
C GLU A 79 5.68 24.22 3.18
N PRO A 80 5.84 25.22 4.08
CA PRO A 80 4.97 26.38 4.08
C PRO A 80 5.32 27.26 2.86
N ALA A 81 4.28 27.70 2.15
CA ALA A 81 4.37 28.71 1.08
C ALA A 81 4.97 30.04 1.56
#